data_AF-A0A4R2M6U6-F1
#
_entry.id   AF-A0A4R2M6U6-F1
#
_cell.length_a   1.000
_cell.length_b   1.000
_cell.length_c   1.000
_cell.angle_alpha   90.00
_cell.angle_beta   90.00
_cell.angle_gamma   90.00
#
_symmetry.space_group_name_H-M   'P 1'
#
loop_
_entity.id
_entity.type
_entity.pdbx_description
1 polymer ?
#
loop_
_entity_poly.entity_id
_entity_poly.type
_entity_poly.pdbx_seq_one_letter_code
_entity_poly.pdbx_strand_id
1 'polypeptide(L)'
;MPSKTEPLSPKELAANEADRDRGAELLQSIREMKAGKLSVVHSPATEARQKTGLSQSQFAALLGVSVRTLLAIARTNPKALLDVAGQ
;
A
#
# COMPACT_ATOMS: atom_id res chain seq x y z
N MET A 1 -8.11 -13.73 -0.89
CA MET A 1 -8.60 -14.43 0.32
C MET A 1 -8.58 -13.43 1.46
N PRO A 2 -9.73 -12.96 1.99
CA PRO A 2 -9.71 -12.12 3.18
C PRO A 2 -9.23 -12.98 4.36
N SER A 3 -8.05 -12.69 4.90
CA SER A 3 -7.51 -13.34 6.09
C SER A 3 -8.39 -12.96 7.28
N LYS A 4 -9.33 -13.84 7.63
CA LYS A 4 -10.07 -13.83 8.88
C LYS A 4 -9.15 -14.35 9.99
N THR A 5 -8.19 -13.56 10.41
CA THR A 5 -7.45 -13.82 11.65
C THR A 5 -7.89 -12.77 12.65
N GLU A 6 -8.67 -13.19 13.64
CA GLU A 6 -8.95 -12.35 14.81
C GLU A 6 -7.60 -11.90 15.42
N PRO A 7 -7.46 -10.62 15.82
CA PRO A 7 -6.26 -10.16 16.48
C PRO A 7 -5.99 -10.99 17.74
N LEU A 8 -4.73 -11.38 17.98
CA LEU A 8 -4.35 -12.11 19.20
C LEU A 8 -4.79 -11.33 20.44
N SER A 9 -5.21 -12.06 21.49
CA SER A 9 -5.49 -11.41 22.77
C SER A 9 -4.19 -10.83 23.36
N PRO A 10 -4.27 -9.80 24.23
CA PRO A 10 -3.07 -9.17 24.80
C PRO A 10 -2.11 -10.14 25.48
N LYS A 11 -2.64 -11.20 26.11
CA LYS A 11 -1.85 -12.23 26.79
C LYS A 11 -1.07 -13.11 25.81
N GLU A 12 -1.70 -13.48 24.70
CA GLU A 12 -1.05 -14.29 23.66
C GLU A 12 -0.01 -13.47 22.89
N LEU A 13 -0.28 -12.18 22.66
CA LEU A 13 0.69 -11.25 22.08
C LEU A 13 1.94 -11.13 22.97
N ALA A 14 1.76 -10.94 24.27
CA ALA A 14 2.88 -10.85 25.22
C ALA A 14 3.71 -12.13 25.27
N ALA A 15 3.08 -13.31 25.24
CA ALA A 15 3.78 -14.59 25.16
C ALA A 15 4.57 -14.72 23.84
N ASN A 16 3.98 -14.32 22.71
CA ASN A 16 4.66 -14.35 21.42
C ASN A 16 5.85 -13.37 21.37
N GLU A 17 5.69 -12.18 21.93
CA GLU A 17 6.76 -11.18 21.98
C GLU A 17 7.90 -11.57 22.91
N ALA A 18 7.64 -12.35 23.96
CA ALA A 18 8.66 -12.83 24.89
C ALA A 18 9.69 -13.74 24.21
N ASP A 19 9.25 -14.56 23.25
CA ASP A 19 10.10 -15.52 22.52
C ASP A 19 10.68 -14.93 21.21
N ARG A 20 10.38 -13.67 20.88
CA ARG A 20 10.71 -13.05 19.58
C ARG A 20 12.13 -12.45 19.54
N ASP A 21 12.99 -13.00 18.69
CA ASP A 21 14.31 -12.42 18.41
C ASP A 21 14.24 -11.27 17.40
N ARG A 22 14.10 -10.05 17.92
CA ARG A 22 14.07 -8.82 17.12
C ARG A 22 15.38 -8.57 16.36
N GLY A 23 16.52 -9.01 16.90
CA GLY A 23 17.83 -8.83 16.26
C GLY A 23 17.93 -9.64 14.97
N ALA A 24 17.52 -10.92 15.03
CA ALA A 24 17.45 -11.78 13.86
C ALA A 24 16.49 -11.23 12.79
N GLU A 25 15.34 -10.70 13.18
CA GLU A 25 14.36 -10.11 12.24
C GLU A 25 14.86 -8.85 11.55
N LEU A 26 15.55 -7.96 12.28
CA LEU A 26 16.16 -6.77 11.71
C LEU A 26 17.27 -7.14 10.72
N LEU A 27 18.13 -8.10 11.08
CA LEU A 27 19.17 -8.61 10.17
C LEU A 27 18.56 -9.25 8.92
N GLN A 28 17.49 -10.02 9.07
CA GLN A 28 16.76 -10.60 7.95
C GLN A 28 16.18 -9.50 7.05
N SER A 29 15.56 -8.48 7.63
CA SER A 29 15.01 -7.33 6.89
C SER A 29 16.10 -6.62 6.09
N ILE A 30 17.27 -6.35 6.69
CA ILE A 30 18.42 -5.75 6.00
C ILE A 30 18.90 -6.62 4.83
N ARG A 31 18.96 -7.96 5.00
CA ARG A 31 19.35 -8.88 3.92
C ARG A 31 18.33 -8.86 2.78
N GLU A 32 17.05 -8.82 3.07
CA GLU A 32 15.98 -8.71 2.08
C GLU A 32 16.05 -7.39 1.31
N MET A 33 16.26 -6.28 2.01
CA MET A 33 16.50 -4.97 1.39
C MET A 33 17.72 -5.00 0.45
N LYS A 34 18.85 -5.59 0.90
CA LYS A 34 20.06 -5.75 0.07
C LYS A 34 19.85 -6.67 -1.13
N ALA A 35 19.03 -7.71 -0.98
CA ALA A 35 18.67 -8.63 -2.06
C ALA A 35 17.62 -8.05 -3.01
N GLY A 36 17.20 -6.79 -2.84
CA GLY A 36 16.17 -6.16 -3.66
C GLY A 36 14.77 -6.74 -3.46
N LYS A 37 14.54 -7.50 -2.39
CA LYS A 37 13.22 -8.03 -2.00
C LYS A 37 12.37 -6.94 -1.34
N LEU A 38 12.24 -5.83 -2.03
CA LEU A 38 11.44 -4.69 -1.63
C LEU A 38 10.15 -4.70 -2.43
N SER A 39 9.02 -4.46 -1.78
CA SER A 39 7.76 -4.19 -2.46
C SER A 39 7.47 -2.69 -2.41
N VAL A 40 7.15 -2.11 -3.56
CA VAL A 40 6.65 -0.74 -3.59
C VAL A 40 5.16 -0.78 -3.28
N VAL A 41 4.78 -0.24 -2.13
CA VAL A 41 3.36 -0.08 -1.78
C VAL A 41 2.84 1.15 -2.51
N HIS A 42 2.09 0.91 -3.58
CA HIS A 42 1.45 1.99 -4.32
C HIS A 42 0.22 2.51 -3.57
N SER A 43 0.07 3.83 -3.52
CA SER A 43 -1.21 4.42 -3.12
C SER A 43 -2.29 3.99 -4.12
N PRO A 44 -3.57 3.91 -3.71
CA PRO A 44 -4.65 3.57 -4.63
C PRO A 44 -4.70 4.46 -5.88
N ALA A 45 -4.36 5.75 -5.73
CA ALA A 45 -4.21 6.67 -6.85
C ALA A 45 -3.08 6.30 -7.81
N THR A 46 -1.96 5.83 -7.27
CA THR A 46 -0.80 5.38 -8.08
C THR A 46 -1.09 4.05 -8.76
N GLU A 47 -1.76 3.13 -8.06
CA GLU A 47 -2.20 1.85 -8.62
C GLU A 47 -3.20 2.06 -9.77
N ALA A 48 -4.26 2.84 -9.54
CA ALA A 48 -5.24 3.21 -10.55
C ALA A 48 -4.58 3.80 -11.80
N ARG A 49 -3.66 4.76 -11.60
CA ARG A 49 -2.92 5.38 -12.70
C ARG A 49 -2.01 4.38 -13.42
N GLN A 50 -1.28 3.53 -12.70
CA GLN A 50 -0.38 2.54 -13.30
C GLN A 50 -1.12 1.54 -14.18
N LYS A 51 -2.32 1.11 -13.78
CA LYS A 51 -3.18 0.23 -14.61
C LYS A 51 -3.50 0.83 -15.98
N THR A 52 -3.54 2.16 -16.08
CA THR A 52 -3.79 2.86 -17.35
C THR A 52 -2.53 3.16 -18.17
N GLY A 53 -1.33 3.02 -17.59
CA GLY A 53 -0.07 3.39 -18.25
C GLY A 53 0.14 4.90 -18.44
N LEU A 54 -0.69 5.75 -17.82
CA LEU A 54 -0.68 7.20 -18.04
C LEU A 54 0.22 7.97 -17.06
N SER A 55 0.71 9.12 -17.52
CA SER A 55 1.30 10.14 -16.64
C SER A 55 0.23 10.74 -15.70
N GLN A 56 0.63 11.41 -14.62
CA GLN A 56 -0.33 12.01 -13.68
C GLN A 56 -1.21 13.08 -14.34
N SER A 57 -0.65 13.87 -15.27
CA SER A 57 -1.41 14.89 -16.00
C SER A 57 -2.36 14.27 -17.02
N GLN A 58 -1.94 13.22 -17.72
CA GLN A 58 -2.81 12.47 -18.65
C GLN A 58 -3.95 11.78 -17.92
N PHE A 59 -3.67 11.17 -16.77
CA PHE A 59 -4.69 10.54 -15.94
C PHE A 59 -5.68 11.57 -15.37
N ALA A 60 -5.19 12.73 -14.92
CA ALA A 60 -6.07 13.82 -14.48
C ALA A 60 -6.95 14.34 -15.62
N ALA A 61 -6.37 14.50 -16.83
CA ALA A 61 -7.10 14.90 -18.02
C ALA A 61 -8.18 13.87 -18.43
N LEU A 62 -7.88 12.57 -18.32
CA LEU A 62 -8.84 11.48 -18.57
C LEU A 62 -10.03 11.55 -17.61
N LEU A 63 -9.78 11.92 -16.35
CA LEU A 63 -10.81 12.11 -15.33
C LEU A 63 -11.54 13.47 -15.45
N GLY A 64 -11.15 14.33 -16.39
CA GLY A 64 -11.73 15.68 -16.54
C GLY A 64 -11.43 16.62 -15.38
N VAL A 65 -10.36 16.38 -14.62
CA VAL A 65 -10.01 17.16 -13.42
C VAL A 65 -8.59 17.73 -13.50
N SER A 66 -8.30 18.73 -12.67
CA SER A 66 -6.93 19.22 -12.49
C SER A 66 -6.07 18.22 -11.71
N VAL A 67 -4.75 18.27 -11.89
CA VAL A 67 -3.79 17.48 -11.07
C VAL A 67 -3.95 17.78 -9.57
N ARG A 68 -4.26 19.03 -9.21
CA ARG A 68 -4.52 19.43 -7.82
C ARG A 68 -5.80 18.76 -7.28
N THR A 69 -6.85 18.68 -8.09
CA THR A 69 -8.10 17.98 -7.74
C THR A 69 -7.87 16.48 -7.60
N LEU A 70 -7.11 15.87 -8.50
CA LEU A 70 -6.71 14.47 -8.40
C LEU A 70 -5.96 14.19 -7.08
N LEU A 71 -5.03 15.08 -6.68
CA LEU A 71 -4.33 14.96 -5.40
C LEU A 71 -5.27 15.10 -4.20
N ALA A 72 -6.26 15.99 -4.28
CA ALA A 72 -7.28 16.14 -3.23
C ALA A 72 -8.11 14.85 -3.08
N ILE A 73 -8.57 14.26 -4.19
CA ILE A 73 -9.30 12.97 -4.20
C ILE A 73 -8.43 11.85 -3.62
N ALA A 74 -7.16 11.77 -4.01
CA ALA A 74 -6.23 10.78 -3.49
C ALA A 74 -6.03 10.88 -1.97
N ARG A 75 -6.24 12.05 -1.37
CA ARG A 75 -6.16 12.26 0.09
C ARG A 75 -7.47 11.97 0.81
N THR A 76 -8.62 12.29 0.20
CA THR A 76 -9.93 12.22 0.87
C THR A 76 -10.66 10.91 0.61
N ASN A 77 -10.61 10.39 -0.61
CA ASN A 77 -11.22 9.11 -0.98
C ASN A 77 -10.39 8.41 -2.07
N PRO A 78 -9.25 7.81 -1.69
CA PRO A 78 -8.37 7.14 -2.65
C PRO A 78 -9.02 5.92 -3.32
N LYS A 79 -10.05 5.31 -2.72
CA LYS A 79 -10.74 4.14 -3.28
C LYS A 79 -11.52 4.48 -4.55
N ALA A 80 -12.08 5.69 -4.64
CA ALA A 80 -12.80 6.14 -5.83
C ALA A 80 -11.92 6.12 -7.10
N LEU A 81 -10.60 6.28 -6.97
CA LEU A 81 -9.68 6.22 -8.11
C LEU A 81 -9.48 4.79 -8.62
N LEU A 82 -9.53 3.79 -7.73
CA LEU A 82 -9.45 2.38 -8.12
C LEU A 82 -10.71 1.94 -8.86
N ASP A 83 -11.88 2.39 -8.42
CA ASP A 83 -13.16 2.06 -9.04
C ASP A 83 -13.20 2.57 -10.49
N VAL A 84 -12.67 3.77 -10.74
CA VAL A 84 -12.60 4.34 -12.10
C VAL A 84 -11.58 3.63 -12.99
N ALA A 85 -10.47 3.14 -12.43
CA ALA A 85 -9.48 2.38 -13.19
C ALA A 85 -9.85 0.90 -13.40
N GLY A 86 -10.92 0.42 -12.77
CA GLY A 86 -11.43 -0.95 -12.88
C GLY A 86 -12.60 -1.13 -13.86
N GLN A 87 -13.07 -0.04 -14.48
CA GLN A 87 -14.03 -0.06 -15.59
C GLN A 87 -13.30 0.08 -16.93
#